data_AF-A0A212JD00-F1
#
_entry.id   AF-A0A212JD00-F1
#
_cell.length_a   1.000
_cell.length_b   1.000
_cell.length_c   1.000
_cell.angle_alpha   90.00
_cell.angle_beta   90.00
_cell.angle_gamma   90.00
#
_symmetry.space_group_name_H-M   'P 1'
#
loop_
_entity.id
_entity.type
_entity.pdbx_description
1 polymer ?
#
loop_
_entity_poly.entity_id
_entity_poly.type
_entity_poly.pdbx_seq_one_letter_code
_entity_poly.pdbx_strand_id
1 'polypeptide(L)'
;MLRICKQGKVKYLSLGISLDPKYWDFKKDVPKFNCPNIDYIKKTILDKQMEYQKQILELKAKDKEFTASTLIESTKRTYNRVKQKIL
;
A
#
# COMPACT_ATOMS: atom_id res chain seq x y z
N MET A 1 -6.88 -4.17 3.10
CA MET A 1 -5.89 -3.26 3.73
C MET A 1 -4.50 -3.71 3.32
N LEU A 2 -3.52 -2.80 3.23
CA LEU A 2 -2.12 -3.17 2.98
C LEU A 2 -1.37 -3.32 4.30
N ARG A 3 -0.73 -4.48 4.50
CA ARG A 3 0.10 -4.76 5.69
C ARG A 3 1.56 -4.42 5.41
N ILE A 4 2.15 -3.58 6.25
CA ILE A 4 3.59 -3.27 6.22
C ILE A 4 4.21 -3.80 7.51
N CYS A 5 5.23 -4.65 7.38
CA CYS A 5 5.94 -5.27 8.50
C CYS A 5 7.44 -4.99 8.39
N LYS A 6 8.05 -4.49 9.46
CA LYS A 6 9.51 -4.33 9.58
C LYS A 6 9.91 -4.46 11.04
N GLN A 7 10.91 -5.30 11.33
CA GLN A 7 11.45 -5.52 12.68
C GLN A 7 10.36 -5.85 13.72
N GLY A 8 9.46 -6.79 13.41
CA GLY A 8 8.37 -7.19 14.31
C GLY A 8 7.24 -6.17 14.49
N LYS A 9 7.39 -4.94 13.96
CA LYS A 9 6.35 -3.90 14.00
C LYS A 9 5.48 -3.98 12.75
N VAL A 10 4.17 -4.05 12.95
CA VAL A 10 3.16 -4.11 11.89
C VAL A 10 2.36 -2.81 11.85
N LYS A 11 2.10 -2.31 10.64
CA LYS A 11 1.16 -1.23 10.37
C LYS A 11 0.21 -1.64 9.25
N TYR A 12 -1.06 -1.29 9.41
CA TYR A 12 -2.09 -1.50 8.39
C TYR A 12 -2.45 -0.16 7.76
N LEU A 13 -2.49 -0.13 6.43
CA LEU A 13 -2.88 1.03 5.65
C LEU A 13 -4.20 0.75 4.94
N SER A 14 -5.15 1.66 5.07
CA SER A 14 -6.34 1.66 4.22
C SER A 14 -5.95 2.05 2.79
N LEU A 15 -6.51 1.33 1.81
CA LEU A 15 -6.32 1.63 0.39
C LEU A 15 -7.36 2.62 -0.14
N GLY A 16 -8.27 3.10 0.71
CA GLY A 16 -9.40 3.95 0.30
C GLY A 16 -10.50 3.19 -0.44
N ILE A 17 -10.39 1.86 -0.53
CA ILE A 17 -11.41 0.98 -1.10
C ILE A 17 -12.08 0.21 0.04
N SER A 18 -13.40 0.27 0.08
CA SER A 18 -14.22 -0.61 0.92
C SER A 18 -14.74 -1.75 0.08
N LEU A 19 -14.60 -2.98 0.58
CA LEU A 19 -15.10 -4.18 -0.07
C LEU A 19 -16.00 -4.94 0.89
N ASP A 20 -17.17 -5.36 0.40
CA ASP A 20 -18.03 -6.28 1.14
C ASP A 20 -17.25 -7.58 1.42
N PRO A 21 -17.19 -8.05 2.68
CA PRO A 21 -16.50 -9.28 3.06
C PRO A 21 -16.86 -10.50 2.20
N LYS A 22 -18.07 -10.56 1.64
CA LYS A 22 -18.49 -11.66 0.76
C LYS A 22 -17.64 -11.79 -0.50
N TYR A 23 -17.00 -10.69 -0.94
CA TYR A 23 -16.14 -10.64 -2.12
C TYR A 23 -14.64 -10.78 -1.78
N TRP A 24 -14.25 -10.99 -0.53
CA TRP A 24 -12.85 -11.23 -0.13
C TRP A 24 -12.60 -12.70 0.21
N ASP A 25 -11.51 -13.27 -0.30
CA ASP A 25 -11.02 -14.58 0.11
C ASP A 25 -9.99 -14.38 1.24
N PHE A 26 -10.42 -14.58 2.49
CA PHE A 26 -9.56 -14.41 3.67
C PHE A 26 -8.44 -15.45 3.78
N LYS A 27 -8.55 -16.60 3.11
CA LYS A 27 -7.48 -17.61 3.11
C LYS A 27 -6.37 -17.21 2.14
N LYS A 28 -6.74 -16.66 0.98
CA LYS A 28 -5.80 -16.25 -0.06
C LYS A 28 -5.38 -14.76 0.04
N ASP A 29 -6.08 -13.98 0.86
CA ASP A 29 -5.95 -12.53 1.00
C ASP A 29 -6.09 -11.76 -0.33
N VAL A 30 -7.06 -12.17 -1.16
CA VAL A 30 -7.34 -11.57 -2.47
C VAL A 30 -8.85 -11.41 -2.71
N PRO A 31 -9.27 -10.51 -3.61
CA PRO A 31 -10.65 -10.47 -4.08
C PRO A 31 -11.05 -11.80 -4.74
N LYS A 32 -12.26 -12.28 -4.43
CA LYS A 32 -12.87 -13.42 -5.12
C LYS A 32 -13.15 -13.09 -6.57
N PHE A 33 -13.26 -14.12 -7.41
CA PHE A 33 -13.53 -13.97 -8.84
C PHE A 33 -14.84 -13.22 -9.14
N ASN A 34 -15.87 -13.39 -8.31
CA ASN A 34 -17.17 -12.72 -8.45
C ASN A 34 -17.20 -11.28 -7.88
N CYS A 35 -16.06 -10.71 -7.51
CA CYS A 35 -15.95 -9.36 -7.00
C CYS A 35 -16.29 -8.33 -8.09
N PRO A 36 -17.17 -7.35 -7.83
CA PRO A 36 -17.39 -6.25 -8.78
C PRO A 36 -16.10 -5.45 -8.94
N ASN A 37 -15.83 -4.94 -10.15
CA ASN A 37 -14.64 -4.13 -10.47
C ASN A 37 -13.31 -4.79 -10.06
N ILE A 38 -13.22 -6.12 -10.19
CA ILE A 38 -12.07 -6.90 -9.71
C ILE A 38 -10.73 -6.40 -10.25
N ASP A 39 -10.67 -6.02 -11.54
CA ASP A 39 -9.43 -5.55 -12.17
C ASP A 39 -8.97 -4.21 -11.61
N TYR A 40 -9.90 -3.30 -11.35
CA TYR A 40 -9.62 -2.02 -10.72
C TYR A 40 -9.07 -2.19 -9.29
N ILE A 41 -9.70 -3.07 -8.51
CA ILE A 41 -9.28 -3.35 -7.13
C ILE A 41 -7.89 -4.01 -7.12
N LYS A 42 -7.68 -5.03 -7.97
CA LYS A 42 -6.38 -5.69 -8.13
C LYS A 42 -5.30 -4.70 -8.54
N LYS A 43 -5.58 -3.86 -9.54
CA LYS A 43 -4.67 -2.80 -9.99
C LYS A 43 -4.33 -1.85 -8.85
N THR A 44 -5.32 -1.39 -8.08
CA THR A 44 -5.08 -0.46 -6.97
C THR A 44 -4.22 -1.07 -5.86
N ILE A 45 -4.43 -2.35 -5.54
CA ILE A 45 -3.60 -3.09 -4.59
C ILE A 45 -2.15 -3.18 -5.13
N LEU A 46 -1.98 -3.58 -6.39
CA LEU A 46 -0.68 -3.74 -7.04
C LEU A 46 0.07 -2.40 -7.11
N ASP A 47 -0.59 -1.34 -7.56
CA ASP A 47 -0.01 0.00 -7.68
C ASP A 47 0.50 0.48 -6.31
N LYS A 48 -0.29 0.28 -5.24
CA LYS A 48 0.13 0.68 -3.89
C LYS A 48 1.28 -0.19 -3.37
N GLN A 49 1.28 -1.49 -3.64
CA GLN A 49 2.41 -2.37 -3.30
C GLN A 49 3.69 -1.90 -4.00
N MET A 50 3.62 -1.62 -5.31
CA MET A 50 4.76 -1.17 -6.10
C MET A 50 5.32 0.17 -5.60
N GLU A 51 4.47 1.12 -5.24
CA GLU A 51 4.87 2.41 -4.67
C GLU A 51 5.76 2.24 -3.43
N TYR A 52 5.32 1.39 -2.48
CA TYR A 52 6.10 1.10 -1.28
C TYR A 52 7.37 0.29 -1.57
N GLN A 53 7.31 -0.69 -2.48
CA GLN A 53 8.49 -1.48 -2.85
C GLN A 53 9.57 -0.61 -3.49
N LYS A 54 9.19 0.30 -4.40
CA LYS A 54 10.12 1.27 -5.00
C LYS A 54 10.78 2.13 -3.93
N GLN A 55 10.00 2.69 -3.00
CA GLN A 55 10.53 3.52 -1.94
C GLN A 55 11.48 2.75 -1.01
N ILE A 56 11.17 1.49 -0.69
CA ILE A 56 12.05 0.61 0.08
C ILE A 56 13.38 0.38 -0.67
N LEU A 57 13.35 0.13 -1.97
CA LEU A 57 14.55 -0.05 -2.78
C LEU A 57 15.40 1.22 -2.79
N GLU A 58 14.80 2.40 -2.93
CA GLU A 58 15.51 3.68 -2.88
C GLU A 58 16.16 3.95 -1.52
N LEU A 59 15.49 3.60 -0.42
CA LEU A 59 16.04 3.73 0.94
C LEU A 59 17.21 2.78 1.15
N LYS A 60 17.06 1.52 0.73
CA LYS A 60 18.14 0.51 0.79
C LYS A 60 19.35 0.90 -0.06
N ALA A 61 19.13 1.40 -1.28
CA ALA A 61 20.22 1.85 -2.15
C ALA A 61 21.01 3.05 -1.57
N LYS A 62 20.39 3.82 -0.67
CA LYS A 62 21.01 4.95 0.04
C LYS A 62 21.53 4.58 1.43
N ASP A 63 21.49 3.29 1.79
CA ASP A 63 21.81 2.78 3.12
C ASP A 63 21.08 3.53 4.25
N LYS A 64 19.83 3.90 4.01
CA LYS A 64 19.00 4.63 4.97
C LYS A 64 18.15 3.68 5.76
N GLU A 65 18.29 3.74 7.08
CA GLU A 65 17.41 3.04 8.00
C GLU A 65 15.98 3.58 7.95
N PHE A 66 15.02 2.66 8.08
CA PHE A 66 13.61 3.00 8.11
C PHE A 66 12.79 2.01 8.92
N THR A 67 11.67 2.49 9.45
CA THR A 67 10.67 1.69 10.15
C THR A 67 9.37 1.68 9.33
N ALA A 68 8.44 0.80 9.68
CA ALA A 68 7.11 0.80 9.06
C ALA A 68 6.42 2.17 9.17
N SER A 69 6.60 2.88 10.30
CA SER A 69 6.02 4.22 10.51
C SER A 69 6.68 5.28 9.62
N THR A 70 8.01 5.35 9.60
CA THR A 70 8.73 6.38 8.82
C THR A 70 8.57 6.16 7.32
N LEU A 71 8.49 4.90 6.87
CA LEU A 71 8.14 4.56 5.49
C LEU A 71 6.77 5.16 5.13
N ILE A 72 5.72 4.86 5.90
CA ILE A 72 4.36 5.37 5.63
C ILE A 72 4.31 6.91 5.63
N GLU A 73 4.96 7.56 6.61
CA GLU A 73 4.94 9.00 6.73
C GLU A 73 5.64 9.69 5.54
N SER A 74 6.79 9.17 5.14
CA SER A 74 7.52 9.70 3.98
C SER A 74 6.74 9.55 2.67
N THR A 75 6.00 8.44 2.49
CA THR A 75 5.07 8.27 1.35
C THR A 75 3.97 9.33 1.37
N LYS A 76 3.34 9.58 2.53
CA LYS A 76 2.28 10.61 2.68
C LYS A 76 2.79 12.01 2.37
N ARG A 77 3.98 12.37 2.85
CA ARG A 77 4.61 13.67 2.54
C ARG A 77 4.84 13.83 1.04
N THR A 78 5.34 12.79 0.37
CA THR A 78 5.53 12.79 -1.09
C THR A 78 4.21 12.99 -1.83
N TYR A 79 3.16 12.26 -1.45
CA TYR A 79 1.82 12.42 -2.03
C TYR A 79 1.29 13.86 -1.89
N ASN A 80 1.36 14.44 -0.69
CA ASN A 80 0.90 15.82 -0.44
C ASN A 80 1.69 16.84 -1.27
N ARG A 81 3.01 16.66 -1.41
CA ARG A 81 3.85 17.53 -2.22
C ARG A 81 3.52 17.46 -3.71
N VAL A 82 3.22 16.27 -4.23
CA VAL A 82 2.80 16.10 -5.63
C VAL A 82 1.42 16.73 -5.84
N LYS A 83 0.47 16.49 -4.93
CA LYS A 83 -0.89 17.06 -5.02
C LYS A 83 -0.89 18.59 -5.02
N GLN A 84 -0.04 19.23 -4.22
CA GLN A 84 0.11 20.69 -4.17
C GLN A 84 0.76 21.31 -5.42
N LYS A 85 1.46 20.52 -6.25
CA LYS A 85 2.08 21.02 -7.50
C LYS A 85 1.18 20.95 -8.72
N ILE A 86 0.06 20.22 -8.61
CA ILE A 86 -0.88 19.97 -9.71
C ILE A 86 -2.13 20.86 -9.56
N LEU A 87 -2.28 21.54 -8.42
CA LEU A 87 -3.23 22.63 -8.17
C LEU A 87 -2.50 23.96 -8.31
#